data_AF-A0A2V8S6N9-F1
#
_entry.id   AF-A0A2V8S6N9-F1
#
_cell.length_a   1.000
_cell.length_b   1.000
_cell.length_c   1.000
_cell.angle_alpha   90.00
_cell.angle_beta   90.00
_cell.angle_gamma   90.00
#
_symmetry.space_group_name_H-M   'P 1'
#
loop_
_entity.id
_entity.type
_entity.pdbx_description
1 polymer ?
#
loop_
_entity_poly.entity_id
_entity_poly.type
_entity_poly.pdbx_seq_one_letter_code
_entity_poly.pdbx_strand_id
1 'polypeptide(L)'
;MAIIKPEILAMRATRTSSLFLFFLIGAFAFVSAQSQAIKEAVDLGSKTAKDGFKNEDEIRDKFNNWRSDVDAKNWLASMNYRIGEIESVIASKPHGEKADVEVKVKTRSGEKTEGISIKLVSSPTGFNQIDKRWLSHYVKMWKIGADTEYALKLFVGEIPPVRLGRDPRRMYLNELDQTSQVAVVDFFTMHKEEIVSDLFQGNGVHAAGWVMVAFKATANTRWAIRTSADTIKFFGDGKVEITRAGNLKIGRVTMQRKGGDGGRETAKMLQFKINPVQLFDLK
;
A
#
# COMPACT_ATOMS: atom_id res chain seq x y z
N MET A 1 85.53 -16.53 -5.17
CA MET A 1 84.55 -17.62 -5.34
C MET A 1 83.43 -17.41 -4.33
N ALA A 2 82.28 -16.87 -4.74
CA ALA A 2 81.10 -16.79 -3.89
C ALA A 2 79.86 -16.82 -4.79
N ILE A 3 79.15 -17.95 -4.74
CA ILE A 3 77.95 -18.25 -5.51
C ILE A 3 76.77 -17.70 -4.73
N ILE A 4 76.01 -16.76 -5.32
CA ILE A 4 74.72 -16.31 -4.78
C ILE A 4 73.65 -17.26 -5.32
N LYS A 5 72.99 -18.02 -4.42
CA LYS A 5 71.82 -18.86 -4.75
C LYS A 5 70.55 -17.99 -4.90
N PRO A 6 69.67 -18.26 -5.87
CA PRO A 6 68.40 -17.57 -6.02
C PRO A 6 67.27 -18.38 -5.35
N GLU A 7 66.96 -18.12 -4.08
CA GLU A 7 65.80 -18.75 -3.42
C GLU A 7 65.08 -17.81 -2.45
N ILE A 8 64.69 -16.59 -2.85
CA ILE A 8 63.68 -15.82 -2.11
C ILE A 8 62.83 -14.98 -3.08
N LEU A 9 62.08 -15.62 -3.99
CA LEU A 9 61.06 -14.92 -4.78
C LEU A 9 59.81 -15.76 -5.11
N ALA A 10 59.44 -16.73 -4.26
CA ALA A 10 58.24 -17.56 -4.50
C ALA A 10 57.14 -17.44 -3.42
N MET A 11 57.38 -16.78 -2.28
CA MET A 11 56.47 -16.84 -1.12
C MET A 11 55.66 -15.56 -0.82
N ARG A 12 55.71 -14.53 -1.68
CA ARG A 12 54.90 -13.30 -1.51
C ARG A 12 53.76 -13.13 -2.52
N ALA A 13 53.75 -13.89 -3.62
CA ALA A 13 52.71 -13.79 -4.65
C ALA A 13 51.44 -14.61 -4.34
N THR A 14 51.53 -15.61 -3.46
CA THR A 14 50.40 -16.54 -3.21
C THR A 14 49.37 -16.00 -2.21
N ARG A 15 49.76 -15.17 -1.23
CA ARG A 15 48.81 -14.63 -0.23
C ARG A 15 47.93 -13.49 -0.75
N THR A 16 48.45 -12.63 -1.63
CA THR A 16 47.70 -11.50 -2.20
C THR A 16 46.72 -11.94 -3.29
N SER A 17 47.10 -12.92 -4.14
CA SER A 17 46.21 -13.49 -5.14
C SER A 17 45.04 -14.27 -4.54
N SER A 18 45.25 -15.01 -3.44
CA SER A 18 44.15 -15.69 -2.75
C SER A 18 43.16 -14.71 -2.11
N LEU A 19 43.61 -13.64 -1.44
CA LEU A 19 42.70 -12.64 -0.87
C LEU A 19 41.86 -11.93 -1.94
N PHE A 20 42.45 -11.60 -3.09
CA PHE A 20 41.75 -10.95 -4.19
C PHE A 20 40.69 -11.86 -4.82
N LEU A 21 41.01 -13.16 -4.94
CA LEU A 21 40.07 -14.18 -5.42
C LEU A 21 38.92 -14.41 -4.43
N PHE A 22 39.18 -14.45 -3.12
CA PHE A 22 38.11 -14.53 -2.10
C PHE A 22 37.22 -13.29 -2.11
N PHE A 23 37.78 -12.10 -2.34
CA PHE A 23 37.01 -10.85 -2.44
C PHE A 23 36.12 -10.83 -3.69
N LEU A 24 36.65 -11.29 -4.84
CA LEU A 24 35.89 -11.42 -6.08
C LEU A 24 34.77 -12.46 -5.97
N ILE A 25 35.03 -13.65 -5.40
CA ILE A 25 34.02 -14.69 -5.17
C ILE A 25 32.95 -14.20 -4.20
N GLY A 26 33.35 -13.55 -3.10
CA GLY A 26 32.43 -12.95 -2.13
C GLY A 26 31.55 -11.86 -2.72
N ALA A 27 32.12 -10.98 -3.55
CA ALA A 27 31.37 -9.95 -4.27
C ALA A 27 30.37 -10.57 -5.26
N PHE A 28 30.77 -11.62 -6.00
CA PHE A 28 29.88 -12.30 -6.95
C PHE A 28 28.73 -13.03 -6.24
N ALA A 29 29.03 -13.74 -5.16
CA ALA A 29 28.02 -14.40 -4.32
C ALA A 29 27.03 -13.39 -3.74
N PHE A 30 27.52 -12.25 -3.26
CA PHE A 30 26.67 -11.16 -2.75
C PHE A 30 25.74 -10.58 -3.82
N VAL A 31 26.27 -10.31 -5.02
CA VAL A 31 25.46 -9.82 -6.16
C VAL A 31 24.40 -10.85 -6.57
N SER A 32 24.74 -12.14 -6.61
CA SER A 32 23.79 -13.21 -6.92
C SER A 32 22.67 -13.34 -5.88
N ALA A 33 23.01 -13.25 -4.59
CA ALA A 33 22.03 -13.29 -3.50
C ALA A 33 21.09 -12.08 -3.54
N GLN A 34 21.63 -10.89 -3.84
CA GLN A 34 20.82 -9.68 -4.00
C GLN A 34 19.89 -9.78 -5.21
N SER A 35 20.38 -10.31 -6.34
CA SER A 35 19.57 -10.55 -7.55
C SER A 35 18.43 -11.54 -7.28
N GLN A 36 18.73 -12.64 -6.59
CA GLN A 36 17.75 -13.64 -6.18
C GLN A 36 16.67 -13.04 -5.25
N ALA A 37 17.07 -12.27 -4.25
CA ALA A 37 16.13 -11.59 -3.35
C ALA A 37 15.22 -10.57 -4.07
N ILE A 38 15.75 -9.84 -5.07
CA ILE A 38 14.94 -8.94 -5.90
C ILE A 38 13.90 -9.73 -6.69
N LYS A 39 14.31 -10.85 -7.31
CA LYS A 39 13.40 -11.71 -8.07
C LYS A 39 12.29 -12.28 -7.18
N GLU A 40 12.64 -12.80 -6.01
CA GLU A 40 11.68 -13.32 -5.03
C GLU A 40 10.69 -12.26 -4.56
N ALA A 41 11.16 -11.03 -4.29
CA ALA A 41 10.29 -9.92 -3.92
C ALA A 41 9.32 -9.53 -5.05
N VAL A 42 9.77 -9.56 -6.30
CA VAL A 42 8.91 -9.32 -7.47
C VAL A 42 7.88 -10.42 -7.64
N ASP A 43 8.29 -11.69 -7.54
CA ASP A 43 7.41 -12.85 -7.65
C ASP A 43 6.36 -12.86 -6.53
N LEU A 44 6.76 -12.54 -5.30
CA LEU A 44 5.85 -12.39 -4.14
C LEU A 44 4.86 -11.24 -4.32
N GLY A 45 5.32 -10.08 -4.83
CA GLY A 45 4.46 -8.94 -5.14
C GLY A 45 3.44 -9.28 -6.22
N SER A 46 3.86 -9.98 -7.28
CA SER A 46 2.97 -10.44 -8.35
C SER A 46 1.92 -11.43 -7.84
N LYS A 47 2.34 -12.41 -7.03
CA LYS A 47 1.43 -13.37 -6.40
C LYS A 47 0.40 -12.68 -5.51
N THR A 48 0.84 -11.77 -4.64
CA THR A 48 -0.04 -10.98 -3.77
C THR A 48 -1.11 -10.23 -4.57
N ALA A 49 -0.72 -9.60 -5.69
CA ALA A 49 -1.68 -8.90 -6.56
C ALA A 49 -2.70 -9.85 -7.20
N LYS A 50 -2.24 -10.99 -7.73
CA LYS A 50 -3.13 -12.01 -8.33
C LYS A 50 -4.10 -12.59 -7.32
N ASP A 51 -3.66 -12.84 -6.11
CA ASP A 51 -4.51 -13.39 -5.04
C ASP A 51 -5.56 -12.37 -4.59
N GLY A 52 -5.23 -11.07 -4.61
CA GLY A 52 -6.21 -9.98 -4.43
C GLY A 52 -7.34 -10.02 -5.46
N PHE A 53 -6.99 -10.08 -6.75
CA PHE A 53 -8.00 -10.15 -7.83
C PHE A 53 -8.86 -11.40 -7.76
N LYS A 54 -8.27 -12.57 -7.46
CA LYS A 54 -9.03 -13.80 -7.25
C LYS A 54 -10.00 -13.68 -6.07
N ASN A 55 -9.61 -13.00 -5.00
CA ASN A 55 -10.48 -12.78 -3.86
C ASN A 55 -11.66 -11.86 -4.20
N GLU A 56 -11.46 -10.84 -5.04
CA GLU A 56 -12.56 -10.03 -5.56
C GLU A 56 -13.53 -10.86 -6.42
N ASP A 57 -13.00 -11.73 -7.29
CA ASP A 57 -13.82 -12.64 -8.10
C ASP A 57 -14.63 -13.60 -7.22
N GLU A 58 -14.01 -14.19 -6.19
CA GLU A 58 -14.68 -15.06 -5.23
C GLU A 58 -15.81 -14.33 -4.49
N ILE A 59 -15.58 -13.10 -4.02
CA ILE A 59 -16.59 -12.30 -3.32
C ILE A 59 -17.75 -11.95 -4.26
N ARG A 60 -17.47 -11.53 -5.50
CA ARG A 60 -18.48 -11.30 -6.54
C ARG A 60 -19.34 -12.55 -6.74
N ASP A 61 -18.70 -13.70 -6.92
CA ASP A 61 -19.40 -14.96 -7.21
C ASP A 61 -20.23 -15.43 -6.02
N LYS A 62 -19.77 -15.21 -4.79
CA LYS A 62 -20.57 -15.44 -3.57
C LYS A 62 -21.82 -14.57 -3.52
N PHE A 63 -21.73 -13.27 -3.84
CA PHE A 63 -22.92 -12.41 -3.93
C PHE A 63 -23.91 -12.89 -5.01
N ASN A 64 -23.42 -13.31 -6.18
CA ASN A 64 -24.27 -13.88 -7.23
C ASN A 64 -24.94 -15.19 -6.79
N ASN A 65 -24.34 -15.92 -5.85
CA ASN A 65 -24.85 -17.17 -5.27
C ASN A 65 -25.47 -17.00 -3.86
N TRP A 66 -25.88 -15.79 -3.48
CA TRP A 66 -26.31 -15.46 -2.10
C TRP A 66 -27.41 -16.36 -1.52
N ARG A 67 -28.24 -17.01 -2.36
CA ARG A 67 -29.31 -17.91 -1.88
C ARG A 67 -28.76 -19.15 -1.18
N SER A 68 -27.63 -19.68 -1.63
CA SER A 68 -26.97 -20.86 -1.05
C SER A 68 -25.73 -20.50 -0.23
N ASP A 69 -25.09 -19.36 -0.51
CA ASP A 69 -23.88 -18.94 0.19
C ASP A 69 -24.18 -18.26 1.53
N VAL A 70 -23.65 -18.84 2.62
CA VAL A 70 -23.89 -18.36 4.00
C VAL A 70 -23.16 -17.04 4.27
N ASP A 71 -21.94 -16.86 3.73
CA ASP A 71 -21.19 -15.62 3.92
C ASP A 71 -21.90 -14.45 3.24
N ALA A 72 -22.34 -14.64 1.99
CA ALA A 72 -23.06 -13.60 1.24
C ALA A 72 -24.35 -13.17 1.94
N LYS A 73 -25.11 -14.09 2.55
CA LYS A 73 -26.28 -13.73 3.39
C LYS A 73 -25.86 -12.88 4.58
N ASN A 74 -24.78 -13.25 5.26
CA ASN A 74 -24.30 -12.49 6.40
C ASN A 74 -23.77 -11.10 6.00
N TRP A 75 -23.15 -10.96 4.82
CA TRP A 75 -22.74 -9.68 4.25
C TRP A 75 -23.93 -8.79 3.96
N LEU A 76 -24.93 -9.31 3.24
CA LEU A 76 -26.17 -8.58 2.94
C LEU A 76 -26.89 -8.12 4.22
N ALA A 77 -26.96 -9.00 5.24
CA ALA A 77 -27.51 -8.65 6.55
C ALA A 77 -26.70 -7.54 7.24
N SER A 78 -25.36 -7.62 7.19
CA SER A 78 -24.46 -6.59 7.72
C SER A 78 -24.56 -5.25 6.97
N MET A 79 -24.98 -5.30 5.70
CA MET A 79 -25.32 -4.14 4.88
C MET A 79 -26.75 -3.63 5.13
N ASN A 80 -27.41 -4.11 6.19
CA ASN A 80 -28.78 -3.77 6.61
C ASN A 80 -29.90 -4.25 5.68
N TYR A 81 -29.65 -5.24 4.82
CA TYR A 81 -30.70 -5.88 4.03
C TYR A 81 -31.41 -6.98 4.84
N ARG A 82 -32.74 -6.98 4.78
CA ARG A 82 -33.55 -8.10 5.30
C ARG A 82 -33.58 -9.21 4.26
N ILE A 83 -32.94 -10.34 4.56
CA ILE A 83 -32.74 -11.45 3.62
C ILE A 83 -34.06 -11.97 3.01
N GLY A 84 -35.13 -12.03 3.79
CA GLY A 84 -36.45 -12.47 3.30
C GLY A 84 -37.14 -11.50 2.33
N GLU A 85 -36.66 -10.26 2.23
CA GLU A 85 -37.21 -9.22 1.34
C GLU A 85 -36.41 -9.08 0.02
N ILE A 86 -35.29 -9.80 -0.11
CA ILE A 86 -34.41 -9.73 -1.30
C ILE A 86 -35.01 -10.57 -2.43
N GLU A 87 -35.29 -9.94 -3.57
CA GLU A 87 -35.79 -10.58 -4.79
C GLU A 87 -34.64 -11.07 -5.67
N SER A 88 -33.61 -10.23 -5.85
CA SER A 88 -32.42 -10.57 -6.62
C SER A 88 -31.18 -9.80 -6.13
N VAL A 89 -30.02 -10.40 -6.40
CA VAL A 89 -28.70 -9.79 -6.21
C VAL A 89 -27.91 -10.05 -7.47
N ILE A 90 -27.28 -9.01 -8.02
CA ILE A 90 -26.38 -9.08 -9.16
C ILE A 90 -25.10 -8.36 -8.77
N ALA A 91 -23.98 -9.07 -8.80
CA ALA A 91 -22.66 -8.53 -8.50
C ALA A 91 -21.76 -8.52 -9.74
N SER A 92 -21.04 -7.41 -9.93
CA SER A 92 -20.11 -7.20 -11.05
C SER A 92 -18.84 -6.46 -10.58
N LYS A 93 -17.80 -6.44 -11.43
CA LYS A 93 -16.56 -5.69 -11.17
C LYS A 93 -16.53 -4.46 -12.07
N PRO A 94 -16.63 -3.23 -11.53
CA PRO A 94 -16.42 -2.03 -12.33
C PRO A 94 -14.95 -1.92 -12.75
N HIS A 95 -14.63 -1.08 -13.73
CA HIS A 95 -13.27 -0.94 -14.25
C HIS A 95 -12.69 0.44 -13.94
N GLY A 96 -11.55 0.48 -13.24
CA GLY A 96 -10.83 1.73 -12.97
C GLY A 96 -11.35 2.56 -11.78
N GLU A 97 -12.25 1.99 -10.98
CA GLU A 97 -13.00 2.70 -9.94
C GLU A 97 -12.55 2.33 -8.51
N LYS A 98 -13.11 3.00 -7.50
CA LYS A 98 -12.81 2.74 -6.07
C LYS A 98 -13.50 1.49 -5.53
N ALA A 99 -14.70 1.20 -6.02
CA ALA A 99 -15.35 -0.07 -5.74
C ALA A 99 -14.64 -1.20 -6.50
N ASP A 100 -14.30 -2.26 -5.78
CA ASP A 100 -13.71 -3.47 -6.37
C ASP A 100 -14.83 -4.43 -6.86
N VAL A 101 -16.00 -4.37 -6.21
CA VAL A 101 -17.25 -5.04 -6.61
C VAL A 101 -18.43 -4.09 -6.42
N GLU A 102 -19.37 -4.09 -7.36
CA GLU A 102 -20.68 -3.46 -7.24
C GLU A 102 -21.77 -4.51 -7.08
N VAL A 103 -22.61 -4.34 -6.07
CA VAL A 103 -23.71 -5.25 -5.76
C VAL A 103 -25.03 -4.52 -5.92
N LYS A 104 -25.77 -4.90 -6.96
CA LYS A 104 -27.13 -4.45 -7.20
C LYS A 104 -28.10 -5.36 -6.44
N VAL A 105 -28.80 -4.82 -5.46
CA VAL A 105 -29.78 -5.54 -4.63
C VAL A 105 -31.17 -5.01 -4.94
N LYS A 106 -32.07 -5.91 -5.36
CA LYS A 106 -33.49 -5.61 -5.56
C LYS A 106 -34.31 -6.18 -4.40
N THR A 107 -35.11 -5.34 -3.78
CA THR A 107 -36.10 -5.70 -2.76
C THR A 107 -37.48 -5.22 -3.21
N ARG A 108 -38.50 -5.56 -2.42
CA ARG A 108 -39.87 -5.03 -2.61
C ARG A 108 -39.95 -3.51 -2.51
N SER A 109 -39.01 -2.86 -1.81
CA SER A 109 -38.98 -1.40 -1.61
C SER A 109 -38.19 -0.65 -2.68
N GLY A 110 -37.47 -1.35 -3.56
CA GLY A 110 -36.74 -0.75 -4.67
C GLY A 110 -35.44 -1.48 -4.99
N GLU A 111 -34.65 -0.88 -5.89
CA GLU A 111 -33.33 -1.37 -6.28
C GLU A 111 -32.25 -0.38 -5.84
N LYS A 112 -31.16 -0.90 -5.27
CA LYS A 112 -29.98 -0.12 -4.88
C LYS A 112 -28.72 -0.77 -5.45
N THR A 113 -27.74 0.05 -5.81
CA THR A 113 -26.41 -0.41 -6.20
C THR A 113 -25.40 0.02 -5.14
N GLU A 114 -24.67 -0.95 -4.60
CA GLU A 114 -23.74 -0.78 -3.48
C GLU A 114 -22.31 -1.02 -3.97
N GLY A 115 -21.47 0.00 -3.95
CA GLY A 115 -20.04 -0.13 -4.23
C GLY A 115 -19.27 -0.63 -3.01
N ILE A 116 -18.48 -1.69 -3.16
CA ILE A 116 -17.68 -2.30 -2.09
C ILE A 116 -16.19 -2.25 -2.47
N SER A 117 -15.37 -1.58 -1.66
CA SER A 117 -13.91 -1.77 -1.75
C SER A 117 -13.47 -2.96 -0.90
N ILE A 118 -12.68 -3.85 -1.48
CA ILE A 118 -12.25 -5.12 -0.90
C ILE A 118 -10.76 -5.05 -0.59
N LYS A 119 -10.38 -5.52 0.61
CA LYS A 119 -8.98 -5.69 1.02
C LYS A 119 -8.77 -7.13 1.48
N LEU A 120 -7.97 -7.88 0.72
CA LEU A 120 -7.46 -9.18 1.14
C LEU A 120 -6.28 -8.98 2.10
N VAL A 121 -6.29 -9.70 3.22
CA VAL A 121 -5.18 -9.71 4.17
C VAL A 121 -4.78 -11.14 4.53
N SER A 122 -3.47 -11.40 4.57
CA SER A 122 -2.87 -12.70 4.90
C SER A 122 -2.00 -12.67 6.17
N SER A 123 -1.89 -11.51 6.84
CA SER A 123 -1.12 -11.33 8.08
C SER A 123 -1.77 -10.27 8.99
N PRO A 124 -1.78 -10.46 10.32
CA PRO A 124 -2.36 -9.48 11.26
C PRO A 124 -1.66 -8.11 11.23
N THR A 125 -0.42 -8.06 10.76
CA THR A 125 0.40 -6.82 10.71
C THR A 125 0.61 -6.33 9.28
N GLY A 126 -0.13 -6.87 8.31
CA GLY A 126 -0.04 -6.50 6.91
C GLY A 126 -0.49 -5.07 6.63
N PHE A 127 0.08 -4.45 5.60
CA PHE A 127 -0.34 -3.13 5.13
C PHE A 127 -0.80 -3.22 3.67
N ASN A 128 -1.98 -2.69 3.39
CA ASN A 128 -2.54 -2.64 2.05
C ASN A 128 -2.50 -1.20 1.52
N GLN A 129 -2.27 -1.08 0.22
CA GLN A 129 -2.43 0.19 -0.49
C GLN A 129 -3.92 0.53 -0.61
N ILE A 130 -4.27 1.79 -0.35
CA ILE A 130 -5.63 2.32 -0.56
C ILE A 130 -5.67 3.37 -1.67
N ASP A 131 -4.57 4.07 -1.91
CA ASP A 131 -4.40 4.94 -3.07
C ASP A 131 -2.92 5.12 -3.42
N LYS A 132 -2.64 5.44 -4.68
CA LYS A 132 -1.30 5.76 -5.18
C LYS A 132 -1.39 6.49 -6.52
N ARG A 133 -0.85 7.70 -6.58
CA ARG A 133 -0.80 8.52 -7.81
C ARG A 133 0.48 9.37 -7.83
N TRP A 134 0.74 10.01 -8.97
CA TRP A 134 1.73 11.08 -9.07
C TRP A 134 1.34 12.25 -8.17
N LEU A 135 2.33 12.94 -7.59
CA LEU A 135 2.08 14.05 -6.68
C LEU A 135 1.25 15.15 -7.34
N SER A 136 1.53 15.45 -8.61
CA SER A 136 0.79 16.45 -9.41
C SER A 136 -0.73 16.22 -9.43
N HIS A 137 -1.18 14.96 -9.35
CA HIS A 137 -2.60 14.65 -9.27
C HIS A 137 -3.20 15.11 -7.94
N TYR A 138 -2.54 14.83 -6.82
CA TYR A 138 -2.98 15.28 -5.50
C TYR A 138 -2.86 16.79 -5.35
N VAL A 139 -1.83 17.41 -5.92
CA VAL A 139 -1.68 18.88 -5.95
C VAL A 139 -2.90 19.53 -6.58
N LYS A 140 -3.34 19.02 -7.74
CA LYS A 140 -4.55 19.52 -8.40
C LYS A 140 -5.81 19.22 -7.61
N MET A 141 -5.96 17.99 -7.12
CA MET A 141 -7.17 17.50 -6.46
C MET A 141 -7.42 18.20 -5.11
N TRP A 142 -6.41 18.26 -4.24
CA TRP A 142 -6.49 18.84 -2.91
C TRP A 142 -6.01 20.30 -2.85
N LYS A 143 -5.69 20.90 -4.00
CA LYS A 143 -5.20 22.29 -4.10
C LYS A 143 -4.00 22.54 -3.18
N ILE A 144 -3.04 21.62 -3.20
CA ILE A 144 -1.84 21.68 -2.34
C ILE A 144 -1.05 22.96 -2.67
N GLY A 145 -0.73 23.75 -1.64
CA GLY A 145 0.07 24.96 -1.77
C GLY A 145 1.53 24.69 -2.14
N ALA A 146 2.22 25.71 -2.67
CA ALA A 146 3.57 25.57 -3.22
C ALA A 146 4.60 25.03 -2.21
N ASP A 147 4.54 25.47 -0.95
CA ASP A 147 5.49 25.02 0.09
C ASP A 147 5.32 23.54 0.41
N THR A 148 4.08 23.10 0.57
CA THR A 148 3.75 21.68 0.80
C THR A 148 4.09 20.85 -0.44
N GLU A 149 3.80 21.33 -1.65
CA GLU A 149 4.16 20.63 -2.90
C GLU A 149 5.68 20.45 -3.01
N TYR A 150 6.45 21.50 -2.75
CA TYR A 150 7.92 21.46 -2.79
C TYR A 150 8.47 20.42 -1.81
N ALA A 151 8.01 20.46 -0.56
CA ALA A 151 8.38 19.48 0.47
C ALA A 151 8.03 18.05 0.04
N LEU A 152 6.85 17.84 -0.55
CA LEU A 152 6.42 16.52 -1.03
C LEU A 152 7.23 16.05 -2.25
N LYS A 153 7.64 16.94 -3.16
CA LYS A 153 8.52 16.60 -4.30
C LYS A 153 9.87 16.06 -3.83
N LEU A 154 10.49 16.70 -2.83
CA LEU A 154 11.69 16.18 -2.16
C LEU A 154 11.41 14.83 -1.50
N PHE A 155 10.26 14.72 -0.82
CA PHE A 155 9.88 13.52 -0.08
C PHE A 155 9.75 12.27 -0.97
N VAL A 156 9.11 12.42 -2.13
CA VAL A 156 8.90 11.31 -3.06
C VAL A 156 10.04 11.11 -4.06
N GLY A 157 10.94 12.09 -4.17
CA GLY A 157 12.09 12.06 -5.07
C GLY A 157 11.73 12.44 -6.52
N GLU A 158 10.70 13.26 -6.71
CA GLU A 158 10.42 13.92 -7.99
C GLU A 158 11.45 15.02 -8.30
N ILE A 159 12.07 15.59 -7.25
CA ILE A 159 13.25 16.47 -7.34
C ILE A 159 14.37 15.94 -6.43
N PRO A 160 15.66 16.21 -6.75
CA PRO A 160 16.78 15.67 -5.99
C PRO A 160 16.87 16.25 -4.57
N PRO A 161 17.46 15.52 -3.60
CA PRO A 161 17.71 16.03 -2.26
C PRO A 161 18.55 17.31 -2.27
N VAL A 162 18.23 18.26 -1.39
CA VAL A 162 19.00 19.52 -1.23
C VAL A 162 20.19 19.37 -0.28
N ARG A 163 20.28 18.24 0.44
CA ARG A 163 21.37 17.89 1.35
C ARG A 163 21.55 16.39 1.43
N LEU A 164 22.72 15.95 1.91
CA LEU A 164 22.97 14.53 2.17
C LEU A 164 22.00 14.00 3.25
N GLY A 165 21.41 12.85 2.96
CA GLY A 165 20.43 12.18 3.81
C GLY A 165 20.54 10.66 3.69
N ARG A 166 19.58 9.94 4.27
CA ARG A 166 19.59 8.46 4.28
C ARG A 166 19.45 7.81 2.89
N ASP A 167 18.79 8.48 1.96
CA ASP A 167 18.58 7.99 0.59
C ASP A 167 19.03 9.07 -0.41
N PRO A 168 19.96 8.78 -1.34
CA PRO A 168 20.44 9.79 -2.29
C PRO A 168 19.38 10.23 -3.31
N ARG A 169 18.21 9.56 -3.36
CA ARG A 169 17.17 9.80 -4.38
C ARG A 169 16.02 10.68 -3.89
N ARG A 170 15.91 10.92 -2.59
CA ARG A 170 14.79 11.64 -1.95
C ARG A 170 15.16 12.09 -0.54
N MET A 171 14.33 12.92 0.07
CA MET A 171 14.44 13.23 1.49
C MET A 171 13.32 12.56 2.27
N TYR A 172 13.55 12.21 3.53
CA TYR A 172 12.46 11.87 4.43
C TYR A 172 11.87 13.14 5.05
N LEU A 173 10.62 13.10 5.52
CA LEU A 173 9.98 14.31 6.06
C LEU A 173 10.73 14.88 7.27
N ASN A 174 11.24 14.01 8.14
CA ASN A 174 12.08 14.42 9.28
C ASN A 174 13.51 14.84 8.91
N GLU A 175 13.86 14.82 7.62
CA GLU A 175 15.10 15.40 7.08
C GLU A 175 14.86 16.73 6.36
N LEU A 176 13.62 17.21 6.25
CA LEU A 176 13.34 18.54 5.73
C LEU A 176 13.64 19.61 6.78
N ASP A 177 13.74 20.87 6.37
CA ASP A 177 13.78 22.00 7.30
C ASP A 177 12.45 22.15 8.06
N GLN A 178 12.48 22.88 9.17
CA GLN A 178 11.31 23.00 10.05
C GLN A 178 10.10 23.64 9.36
N THR A 179 10.32 24.61 8.47
CA THR A 179 9.25 25.28 7.73
C THR A 179 8.54 24.30 6.81
N SER A 180 9.29 23.50 6.04
CA SER A 180 8.75 22.46 5.18
C SER A 180 8.00 21.37 5.97
N GLN A 181 8.51 20.98 7.14
CA GLN A 181 7.84 20.01 8.01
C GLN A 181 6.49 20.53 8.51
N VAL A 182 6.45 21.77 8.99
CA VAL A 182 5.22 22.44 9.46
C VAL A 182 4.22 22.59 8.31
N ALA A 183 4.65 23.04 7.13
CA ALA A 183 3.78 23.18 5.96
C ALA A 183 3.11 21.85 5.54
N VAL A 184 3.81 20.72 5.66
CA VAL A 184 3.22 19.41 5.39
C VAL A 184 2.22 19.03 6.48
N VAL A 185 2.61 19.11 7.75
CA VAL A 185 1.74 18.71 8.87
C VAL A 185 0.48 19.56 8.93
N ASP A 186 0.59 20.87 8.78
CA ASP A 186 -0.54 21.81 8.85
C ASP A 186 -1.52 21.57 7.70
N PHE A 187 -1.03 21.40 6.47
CA PHE A 187 -1.88 21.10 5.32
C PHE A 187 -2.69 19.83 5.53
N PHE A 188 -2.03 18.71 5.88
CA PHE A 188 -2.73 17.45 6.08
C PHE A 188 -3.61 17.44 7.34
N THR A 189 -3.31 18.29 8.34
CA THR A 189 -4.18 18.48 9.52
C THR A 189 -5.46 19.23 9.13
N MET A 190 -5.31 20.33 8.40
CA MET A 190 -6.42 21.19 7.97
C MET A 190 -7.39 20.47 7.03
N HIS A 191 -6.86 19.62 6.14
CA HIS A 191 -7.64 18.90 5.12
C HIS A 191 -7.89 17.42 5.46
N LYS A 192 -7.70 17.01 6.73
CA LYS A 192 -7.68 15.59 7.12
C LYS A 192 -8.95 14.83 6.71
N GLU A 193 -10.13 15.40 6.98
CA GLU A 193 -11.41 14.74 6.73
C GLU A 193 -11.65 14.52 5.24
N GLU A 194 -11.42 15.56 4.42
CA GLU A 194 -11.51 15.50 2.95
C GLU A 194 -10.55 14.45 2.38
N ILE A 195 -9.28 14.50 2.79
CA ILE A 195 -8.24 13.59 2.30
C ILE A 195 -8.58 12.13 2.65
N VAL A 196 -8.96 11.85 3.90
CA VAL A 196 -9.30 10.47 4.30
C VAL A 196 -10.56 9.99 3.57
N SER A 197 -11.55 10.85 3.36
CA SER A 197 -12.74 10.54 2.57
C SER A 197 -12.38 10.14 1.13
N ASP A 198 -11.60 10.96 0.44
CA ASP A 198 -11.16 10.71 -0.94
C ASP A 198 -10.37 9.39 -1.08
N LEU A 199 -9.57 9.06 -0.07
CA LEU A 199 -8.76 7.85 -0.08
C LEU A 199 -9.61 6.58 -0.01
N PHE A 200 -10.73 6.59 0.72
CA PHE A 200 -11.60 5.42 0.91
C PHE A 200 -12.78 5.36 -0.06
N GLN A 201 -13.57 6.43 -0.13
CA GLN A 201 -14.84 6.42 -0.85
C GLN A 201 -14.65 6.79 -2.32
N GLY A 202 -13.75 7.75 -2.59
CA GLY A 202 -13.69 8.42 -3.89
C GLY A 202 -14.98 9.14 -4.25
N ASN A 203 -15.11 9.51 -5.53
CA ASN A 203 -16.18 10.40 -6.01
C ASN A 203 -16.91 9.74 -7.19
N GLY A 204 -18.16 10.14 -7.43
CA GLY A 204 -18.93 9.72 -8.59
C GLY A 204 -19.78 8.46 -8.39
N VAL A 205 -20.29 7.91 -9.49
CA VAL A 205 -21.28 6.82 -9.50
C VAL A 205 -20.73 5.47 -9.01
N HIS A 206 -19.41 5.32 -8.97
CA HIS A 206 -18.70 4.10 -8.55
C HIS A 206 -17.98 4.28 -7.20
N ALA A 207 -18.44 5.24 -6.38
CA ALA A 207 -17.93 5.45 -5.04
C ALA A 207 -18.14 4.19 -4.17
N ALA A 208 -17.14 3.85 -3.35
CA ALA A 208 -17.24 2.73 -2.43
C ALA A 208 -18.01 3.16 -1.17
N GLY A 209 -19.30 2.77 -1.08
CA GLY A 209 -20.12 2.97 0.12
C GLY A 209 -19.79 1.99 1.26
N TRP A 210 -19.08 0.91 0.94
CA TRP A 210 -18.69 -0.14 1.86
C TRP A 210 -17.21 -0.49 1.72
N VAL A 211 -16.59 -0.86 2.83
CA VAL A 211 -15.25 -1.44 2.87
C VAL A 211 -15.33 -2.82 3.49
N MET A 212 -14.86 -3.81 2.75
CA MET A 212 -14.80 -5.21 3.15
C MET A 212 -13.35 -5.64 3.33
N VAL A 213 -13.05 -6.26 4.46
CA VAL A 213 -11.76 -6.89 4.73
C VAL A 213 -11.96 -8.38 4.80
N ALA A 214 -11.25 -9.13 3.95
CA ALA A 214 -11.18 -10.58 3.99
C ALA A 214 -9.84 -11.01 4.57
N PHE A 215 -9.85 -11.62 5.75
CA PHE A 215 -8.66 -12.11 6.44
C PHE A 215 -8.52 -13.61 6.24
N LYS A 216 -7.56 -14.00 5.38
CA LYS A 216 -7.28 -15.37 4.95
C LYS A 216 -5.88 -15.82 5.40
N ALA A 217 -5.59 -15.66 6.70
CA ALA A 217 -4.34 -16.11 7.30
C ALA A 217 -4.40 -17.50 7.94
N THR A 218 -5.60 -18.04 8.14
CA THR A 218 -5.85 -19.35 8.74
C THR A 218 -6.82 -20.16 7.88
N ALA A 219 -7.07 -21.42 8.24
CA ALA A 219 -8.06 -22.27 7.57
C ALA A 219 -9.48 -21.66 7.59
N ASN A 220 -9.79 -20.85 8.61
CA ASN A 220 -11.07 -20.18 8.75
C ASN A 220 -10.95 -18.73 8.28
N THR A 221 -11.55 -18.43 7.14
CA THR A 221 -11.62 -17.06 6.64
C THR A 221 -12.49 -16.22 7.58
N ARG A 222 -11.97 -15.07 8.00
CA ARG A 222 -12.75 -14.05 8.71
C ARG A 222 -13.01 -12.89 7.78
N TRP A 223 -14.14 -12.22 7.94
CA TRP A 223 -14.43 -10.99 7.21
C TRP A 223 -15.05 -9.93 8.10
N ALA A 224 -14.88 -8.67 7.71
CA ALA A 224 -15.60 -7.53 8.24
C ALA A 224 -16.10 -6.69 7.07
N ILE A 225 -17.34 -6.23 7.13
CA ILE A 225 -17.89 -5.23 6.21
C ILE A 225 -18.41 -4.05 7.03
N ARG A 226 -18.01 -2.85 6.64
CA ARG A 226 -18.34 -1.58 7.32
C ARG A 226 -18.69 -0.53 6.28
N THR A 227 -19.49 0.46 6.69
CA THR A 227 -19.75 1.61 5.84
C THR A 227 -18.46 2.38 5.57
N SER A 228 -18.39 3.08 4.45
CA SER A 228 -17.28 4.01 4.17
C SER A 228 -17.19 5.08 5.24
N ALA A 229 -18.32 5.60 5.72
CA ALA A 229 -18.38 6.61 6.78
C ALA A 229 -17.72 6.14 8.08
N ASP A 230 -18.04 4.93 8.56
CA ASP A 230 -17.41 4.36 9.76
C ASP A 230 -15.92 4.12 9.54
N THR A 231 -15.55 3.66 8.35
CA THR A 231 -14.16 3.41 7.96
C THR A 231 -13.34 4.69 7.93
N ILE A 232 -13.88 5.77 7.33
CA ILE A 232 -13.28 7.10 7.28
C ILE A 232 -13.07 7.64 8.69
N LYS A 233 -14.10 7.58 9.53
CA LYS A 233 -14.02 8.00 10.93
C LYS A 233 -12.93 7.24 11.68
N PHE A 234 -12.88 5.91 11.52
CA PHE A 234 -11.92 5.07 12.22
C PHE A 234 -10.48 5.31 11.77
N PHE A 235 -10.21 5.31 10.46
CA PHE A 235 -8.86 5.51 9.96
C PHE A 235 -8.39 6.97 10.01
N GLY A 236 -9.31 7.93 10.04
CA GLY A 236 -9.02 9.35 10.26
C GLY A 236 -8.78 9.73 11.73
N ASP A 237 -9.09 8.83 12.67
CA ASP A 237 -8.84 9.03 14.09
C ASP A 237 -7.33 9.10 14.41
N GLY A 238 -6.96 10.03 15.29
CA GLY A 238 -5.58 10.35 15.64
C GLY A 238 -5.02 11.62 14.99
N LYS A 239 -3.78 11.94 15.35
CA LYS A 239 -3.07 13.14 14.90
C LYS A 239 -2.45 12.95 13.51
N VAL A 240 -2.14 14.07 12.86
CA VAL A 240 -1.23 14.09 11.71
C VAL A 240 0.18 14.35 12.25
N GLU A 241 1.11 13.44 11.99
CA GLU A 241 2.46 13.55 12.53
C GLU A 241 3.52 12.88 11.65
N ILE A 242 4.72 13.44 11.68
CA ILE A 242 5.89 12.83 11.04
C ILE A 242 6.42 11.72 11.94
N THR A 243 6.50 10.51 11.40
CA THR A 243 7.03 9.34 12.10
C THR A 243 8.54 9.42 12.30
N ARG A 244 9.08 8.67 13.26
CA ARG A 244 10.55 8.49 13.42
C ARG A 244 11.23 7.97 12.15
N ALA A 245 10.54 7.14 11.37
CA ALA A 245 11.04 6.64 10.09
C ALA A 245 11.06 7.74 9.00
N GLY A 246 10.35 8.84 9.18
CA GLY A 246 10.29 9.98 8.27
C GLY A 246 9.20 9.92 7.21
N ASN A 247 8.18 9.10 7.43
CA ASN A 247 6.90 9.11 6.71
C ASN A 247 5.85 9.93 7.48
N LEU A 248 4.69 10.21 6.88
CA LEU A 248 3.58 10.89 7.56
C LEU A 248 2.53 9.88 8.03
N LYS A 249 2.05 10.03 9.25
CA LYS A 249 0.80 9.44 9.74
C LYS A 249 -0.31 10.47 9.62
N ILE A 250 -1.45 10.06 9.08
CA ILE A 250 -2.68 10.86 8.97
C ILE A 250 -3.74 10.05 9.72
N GLY A 251 -3.85 10.27 11.02
CA GLY A 251 -4.55 9.34 11.89
C GLY A 251 -3.90 7.95 11.81
N ARG A 252 -4.67 6.95 11.38
CA ARG A 252 -4.21 5.56 11.20
C ARG A 252 -3.69 5.28 9.78
N VAL A 253 -3.85 6.21 8.84
CA VAL A 253 -3.31 6.10 7.47
C VAL A 253 -1.83 6.46 7.45
N THR A 254 -1.05 5.73 6.67
CA THR A 254 0.38 6.02 6.43
C THR A 254 0.56 6.55 5.01
N MET A 255 1.14 7.73 4.89
CA MET A 255 1.58 8.29 3.61
C MET A 255 3.10 8.09 3.46
N GLN A 256 3.49 7.53 2.32
CA GLN A 256 4.89 7.21 2.02
C GLN A 256 5.21 7.38 0.54
N ARG A 257 6.49 7.56 0.21
CA ARG A 257 6.98 7.29 -1.14
C ARG A 257 6.66 5.84 -1.50
N LYS A 258 6.14 5.59 -2.71
CA LYS A 258 5.84 4.25 -3.20
C LYS A 258 7.06 3.33 -3.08
N GLY A 259 8.21 3.77 -3.58
CA GLY A 259 9.44 2.97 -3.60
C GLY A 259 9.31 1.66 -4.39
N GLY A 260 10.38 0.87 -4.38
CA GLY A 260 10.42 -0.41 -5.09
C GLY A 260 10.35 -0.27 -6.63
N ASP A 261 9.58 -1.13 -7.28
CA ASP A 261 9.36 -1.19 -8.74
C ASP A 261 10.63 -1.31 -9.58
N GLY A 262 11.68 -1.94 -9.04
CA GLY A 262 12.97 -2.09 -9.74
C GLY A 262 13.65 -0.76 -10.05
N GLY A 263 13.31 0.32 -9.32
CA GLY A 263 13.88 1.65 -9.55
C GLY A 263 13.20 2.45 -10.67
N ARG A 264 12.10 1.96 -11.24
CA ARG A 264 11.30 2.71 -12.22
C ARG A 264 10.79 4.03 -11.66
N GLU A 265 10.46 4.96 -12.54
CA GLU A 265 9.92 6.28 -12.20
C GLU A 265 8.66 6.19 -11.32
N THR A 266 7.82 5.15 -11.47
CA THR A 266 6.64 4.91 -10.62
C THR A 266 6.96 4.75 -9.13
N ALA A 267 8.22 4.47 -8.76
CA ALA A 267 8.68 4.45 -7.38
C ALA A 267 8.60 5.84 -6.71
N LYS A 268 8.50 6.92 -7.49
CA LYS A 268 8.36 8.31 -7.03
C LYS A 268 6.90 8.72 -6.81
N MET A 269 5.92 7.84 -7.03
CA MET A 269 4.53 8.15 -6.68
C MET A 269 4.35 8.29 -5.16
N LEU A 270 3.38 9.12 -4.76
CA LEU A 270 2.90 9.18 -3.38
C LEU A 270 1.92 8.01 -3.15
N GLN A 271 2.04 7.32 -2.02
CA GLN A 271 1.27 6.12 -1.71
C GLN A 271 0.68 6.20 -0.31
N PHE A 272 -0.57 5.75 -0.18
CA PHE A 272 -1.29 5.67 1.08
C PHE A 272 -1.57 4.22 1.45
N LYS A 273 -1.31 3.86 2.71
CA LYS A 273 -1.51 2.51 3.24
C LYS A 273 -2.18 2.50 4.60
N ILE A 274 -2.90 1.41 4.86
CA ILE A 274 -3.49 1.09 6.17
C ILE A 274 -3.16 -0.36 6.53
N ASN A 275 -3.35 -0.72 7.79
CA ASN A 275 -3.54 -2.12 8.17
C ASN A 275 -5.05 -2.41 8.19
N PRO A 276 -5.62 -3.13 7.20
CA PRO A 276 -7.06 -3.37 7.15
C PRO A 276 -7.57 -4.26 8.29
N VAL A 277 -6.72 -5.04 8.95
CA VAL A 277 -7.11 -5.92 10.07
C VAL A 277 -7.65 -5.11 11.24
N GLN A 278 -7.22 -3.85 11.38
CA GLN A 278 -7.74 -2.95 12.41
C GLN A 278 -9.25 -2.70 12.28
N LEU A 279 -9.85 -2.92 11.09
CA LEU A 279 -11.29 -2.77 10.91
C LEU A 279 -12.11 -3.80 11.70
N PHE A 280 -11.50 -4.93 12.09
CA PHE A 280 -12.14 -5.90 12.98
C PHE A 280 -12.30 -5.38 14.42
N ASP A 281 -11.55 -4.34 14.80
CA ASP A 281 -11.64 -3.73 16.13
C ASP A 281 -12.79 -2.71 16.20
N LEU A 282 -13.40 -2.37 15.05
CA LEU A 282 -14.55 -1.48 14.98
C LEU A 282 -15.80 -2.21 15.48
N LYS A 283 -16.17 -1.88 16.73
CA LYS A 283 -17.36 -2.38 17.42
C LYS A 283 -18.62 -1.72 16.90
#